data_AF-A0A0E3QYC6-F1
#
_entry.id   AF-A0A0E3QYC6-F1
#
_cell.length_a   1.000
_cell.length_b   1.000
_cell.length_c   1.000
_cell.angle_alpha   90.00
_cell.angle_beta   90.00
_cell.angle_gamma   90.00
#
_symmetry.space_group_name_H-M   'P 1'
#
loop_
_entity.id
_entity.type
_entity.pdbx_description
1 polymer ?
#
loop_
_entity_poly.entity_id
_entity_poly.type
_entity_poly.pdbx_seq_one_letter_code
_entity_poly.pdbx_strand_id
1 'polypeptide(L)'
;MKCIVLPEKYDYDGSQISSLWAYNSFGVQEDSVVVFRGACDVKIEHMIDLEDRRANESIWSEDMVSFIIEHFDSTDLKLIYTRQRFFTALVREYLADLGVRTTREGDDLFLNGKKLTVSIASTSAVSQKIHFGINVSHDVYGNLKEAGIGEDKQVASFMKAVGEAYVREFEDIEKDLRKSRPLGAI
;
A
#
# COMPACT_ATOMS: atom_id res chain seq x y z
N MET A 1 -7.62 4.08 13.12
CA MET A 1 -7.28 3.74 11.73
C MET A 1 -8.13 2.56 11.34
N LYS A 2 -8.77 2.61 10.17
CA LYS A 2 -9.70 1.57 9.72
C LYS A 2 -9.15 0.81 8.51
N CYS A 3 -9.17 -0.51 8.57
CA CYS A 3 -8.95 -1.37 7.40
C CYS A 3 -10.29 -1.69 6.73
N ILE A 4 -10.37 -1.50 5.42
CA ILE A 4 -11.57 -1.78 4.61
C ILE A 4 -11.14 -2.64 3.44
N VAL A 5 -11.70 -3.84 3.35
CA VAL A 5 -11.45 -4.75 2.23
C VAL A 5 -12.69 -4.75 1.34
N LEU A 6 -12.54 -4.36 0.07
CA LEU A 6 -13.66 -4.38 -0.87
C LEU A 6 -13.95 -5.84 -1.29
N PRO A 7 -15.22 -6.28 -1.26
CA PRO A 7 -15.59 -7.66 -1.57
C PRO A 7 -15.59 -7.95 -3.07
N GLU A 8 -15.88 -6.93 -3.88
CA GLU A 8 -15.93 -7.01 -5.34
C GLU A 8 -14.63 -6.48 -5.96
N LYS A 9 -14.37 -6.87 -7.20
CA LYS A 9 -13.24 -6.33 -7.93
C LYS A 9 -13.38 -4.82 -8.12
N TYR A 10 -12.28 -4.11 -7.99
CA TYR A 10 -12.22 -2.65 -8.16
C TYR A 10 -10.89 -2.31 -8.82
N ASP A 11 -10.94 -1.55 -9.92
CA ASP A 11 -9.75 -1.24 -10.70
C ASP A 11 -9.06 0.02 -10.18
N TYR A 12 -7.74 0.04 -10.30
CA TYR A 12 -6.91 1.19 -9.96
C TYR A 12 -6.49 1.93 -11.23
N ASP A 13 -6.96 3.16 -11.39
CA ASP A 13 -6.61 4.02 -12.52
C ASP A 13 -5.72 5.21 -12.13
N GLY A 14 -5.27 5.23 -10.87
CA GLY A 14 -4.50 6.30 -10.27
C GLY A 14 -5.35 7.33 -9.52
N SER A 15 -6.63 7.51 -9.86
CA SER A 15 -7.46 8.55 -9.23
C SER A 15 -7.71 8.32 -7.73
N GLN A 16 -7.58 7.08 -7.26
CA GLN A 16 -7.79 6.68 -5.86
C GLN A 16 -6.70 7.23 -4.91
N ILE A 17 -5.56 7.70 -5.44
CA ILE A 17 -4.52 8.35 -4.62
C ILE A 17 -4.92 9.76 -4.17
N SER A 18 -6.03 10.31 -4.67
CA SER A 18 -6.53 11.62 -4.25
C SER A 18 -6.90 11.67 -2.77
N SER A 19 -6.73 12.85 -2.15
CA SER A 19 -7.13 13.09 -0.77
C SER A 19 -8.63 12.88 -0.58
N LEU A 20 -9.03 12.36 0.59
CA LEU A 20 -10.42 12.11 0.96
C LEU A 20 -11.13 11.07 0.07
N TRP A 21 -10.40 10.30 -0.76
CA TRP A 21 -11.01 9.28 -1.61
C TRP A 21 -11.82 8.27 -0.80
N ALA A 22 -11.27 7.75 0.30
CA ALA A 22 -11.96 6.79 1.15
C ALA A 22 -13.23 7.37 1.80
N TYR A 23 -13.21 8.66 2.16
CA TYR A 23 -14.39 9.35 2.66
C TYR A 23 -15.46 9.50 1.58
N ASN A 24 -15.08 9.99 0.40
CA ASN A 24 -16.02 10.22 -0.70
C ASN A 24 -16.65 8.93 -1.22
N SER A 25 -15.89 7.82 -1.24
CA SER A 25 -16.37 6.54 -1.76
C SER A 25 -17.09 5.69 -0.72
N PHE A 26 -16.67 5.73 0.55
CA PHE A 26 -17.14 4.78 1.58
C PHE A 26 -17.50 5.42 2.93
N GLY A 27 -17.47 6.75 3.05
CA GLY A 27 -17.87 7.48 4.27
C GLY A 27 -16.89 7.33 5.44
N VAL A 28 -15.62 7.02 5.17
CA VAL A 28 -14.59 6.80 6.21
C VAL A 28 -14.09 8.13 6.77
N GLN A 29 -14.22 8.32 8.09
CA GLN A 29 -13.85 9.58 8.78
C GLN A 29 -12.72 9.36 9.79
N GLU A 30 -11.65 8.69 9.37
CA GLU A 30 -10.44 8.43 10.15
C GLU A 30 -9.30 8.05 9.20
N ASP A 31 -8.07 7.92 9.72
CA ASP A 31 -6.97 7.29 8.97
C ASP A 31 -7.41 5.92 8.46
N SER A 32 -6.99 5.55 7.25
CA SER A 32 -7.52 4.34 6.63
C SER A 32 -6.53 3.60 5.76
N VAL A 33 -6.77 2.30 5.63
CA VAL A 33 -6.22 1.42 4.60
C VAL A 33 -7.41 0.82 3.86
N VAL A 34 -7.60 1.18 2.61
CA VAL A 34 -8.58 0.54 1.73
C VAL A 34 -7.83 -0.44 0.83
N VAL A 35 -8.28 -1.70 0.84
CA VAL A 35 -7.66 -2.81 0.13
C VAL A 35 -8.64 -3.39 -0.87
N PHE A 36 -8.21 -3.56 -2.10
CA PHE A 36 -9.04 -4.12 -3.16
C PHE A 36 -8.19 -4.86 -4.20
N ARG A 37 -8.85 -5.65 -5.04
CA ARG A 37 -8.22 -6.40 -6.12
C ARG A 37 -8.89 -6.06 -7.44
N GLY A 38 -8.11 -5.83 -8.48
CA GLY A 38 -8.63 -5.53 -9.81
C GLY A 38 -7.49 -5.27 -10.78
N ALA A 39 -7.84 -4.76 -11.96
CA ALA A 39 -6.85 -4.29 -12.90
C ALA A 39 -6.19 -3.00 -12.39
N CYS A 40 -4.99 -2.74 -12.88
CA CYS A 40 -4.22 -1.52 -12.71
C CYS A 40 -3.95 -0.96 -14.10
N ASP A 41 -4.29 0.30 -14.34
CA ASP A 41 -3.93 1.03 -15.55
C ASP A 41 -3.83 2.52 -15.21
N VAL A 42 -2.63 2.96 -14.82
CA VAL A 42 -2.42 4.32 -14.33
C VAL A 42 -2.42 5.30 -15.50
N LYS A 43 -3.45 6.15 -15.53
CA LYS A 43 -3.56 7.20 -16.54
C LYS A 43 -2.48 8.25 -16.35
N ILE A 44 -1.97 8.83 -17.44
CA ILE A 44 -0.86 9.78 -17.41
C ILE A 44 -1.16 11.03 -16.57
N GLU A 45 -2.43 11.47 -16.53
CA GLU A 45 -2.91 12.58 -15.70
C GLU A 45 -2.90 12.27 -14.20
N HIS A 46 -2.87 10.98 -13.84
CA HIS A 46 -2.81 10.50 -12.46
C HIS A 46 -1.43 9.94 -12.09
N MET A 47 -0.46 9.99 -13.00
CA MET A 47 0.92 9.62 -12.74
C MET A 47 1.56 10.64 -11.80
N ILE A 48 1.80 10.22 -10.56
CA ILE A 48 2.42 11.05 -9.53
C ILE A 48 3.94 11.06 -9.65
N ASP A 49 4.54 9.93 -10.05
CA ASP A 49 5.96 9.87 -10.32
C ASP A 49 6.30 10.62 -11.62
N LEU A 50 7.10 11.67 -11.48
CA LEU A 50 7.50 12.50 -12.62
C LEU A 50 8.65 11.87 -13.41
N GLU A 51 9.38 10.91 -12.87
CA GLU A 51 10.36 10.10 -13.59
C GLU A 51 9.64 9.18 -14.58
N ASP A 52 8.68 8.39 -14.10
CA ASP A 52 7.85 7.51 -14.93
C ASP A 52 7.12 8.32 -16.02
N ARG A 53 6.57 9.48 -15.66
CA ARG A 53 5.93 10.38 -16.62
C ARG A 53 6.90 10.91 -17.67
N ARG A 54 8.15 11.20 -17.32
CA ARG A 54 9.18 11.66 -18.27
C ARG A 54 9.66 10.53 -19.17
N ALA A 55 9.77 9.32 -18.64
CA ALA A 55 10.12 8.12 -19.38
C ALA A 55 8.94 7.57 -20.22
N ASN A 56 7.75 8.13 -20.05
CA ASN A 56 6.51 7.68 -20.68
C ASN A 56 6.24 6.19 -20.39
N GLU A 57 6.54 5.79 -19.16
CA GLU A 57 6.28 4.45 -18.67
C GLU A 57 4.78 4.21 -18.48
N SER A 58 4.38 2.97 -18.73
CA SER A 58 3.02 2.50 -18.49
C SER A 58 3.04 1.59 -17.27
N ILE A 59 2.28 1.97 -16.24
CA ILE A 59 2.08 1.16 -15.05
C ILE A 59 0.75 0.46 -15.19
N TRP A 60 0.79 -0.84 -15.47
CA TRP A 60 -0.42 -1.64 -15.66
C TRP A 60 -0.26 -3.07 -15.11
N SER A 61 -1.41 -3.70 -14.84
CA SER A 61 -1.53 -5.11 -14.46
C SER A 61 -2.99 -5.56 -14.65
N GLU A 62 -3.23 -6.76 -15.17
CA GLU A 62 -4.61 -7.28 -15.30
C GLU A 62 -5.19 -7.76 -13.96
N ASP A 63 -4.34 -8.08 -12.98
CA ASP A 63 -4.76 -8.59 -11.69
C ASP A 63 -3.76 -8.20 -10.60
N MET A 64 -4.12 -7.18 -9.83
CA MET A 64 -3.32 -6.56 -8.79
C MET A 64 -4.13 -6.39 -7.51
N VAL A 65 -3.51 -6.61 -6.36
CA VAL A 65 -4.03 -6.12 -5.08
C VAL A 65 -3.47 -4.73 -4.84
N SER A 66 -4.36 -3.79 -4.54
CA SER A 66 -4.03 -2.38 -4.29
C SER A 66 -4.37 -2.02 -2.85
N PHE A 67 -3.44 -1.34 -2.19
CA PHE A 67 -3.62 -0.73 -0.88
C PHE A 67 -3.57 0.79 -1.04
N ILE A 68 -4.64 1.47 -0.64
CA ILE A 68 -4.72 2.93 -0.57
C ILE A 68 -4.73 3.34 0.88
N ILE A 69 -3.66 4.00 1.32
CA ILE A 69 -3.46 4.42 2.70
C ILE A 69 -3.60 5.93 2.78
N GLU A 70 -4.33 6.42 3.78
CA GLU A 70 -4.46 7.85 4.07
C GLU A 70 -4.29 8.14 5.56
N HIS A 71 -3.42 9.10 5.87
CA HIS A 71 -3.14 9.60 7.22
C HIS A 71 -3.42 11.10 7.31
N PHE A 72 -4.02 11.55 8.42
CA PHE A 72 -4.43 12.94 8.66
C PHE A 72 -3.65 13.65 9.77
N ASP A 73 -2.55 13.07 10.24
CA ASP A 73 -1.76 13.59 11.36
C ASP A 73 -0.64 14.57 10.95
N SER A 74 -0.26 14.59 9.67
CA SER A 74 0.84 15.40 9.15
C SER A 74 0.74 15.62 7.64
N THR A 75 1.54 16.54 7.10
CA THR A 75 1.81 16.69 5.66
C THR A 75 3.32 16.64 5.35
N ASP A 76 4.11 16.07 6.26
CA ASP A 76 5.56 15.92 6.09
C ASP A 76 5.90 14.86 5.02
N LEU A 77 6.58 15.29 3.94
CA LEU A 77 6.93 14.40 2.84
C LEU A 77 7.91 13.28 3.25
N LYS A 78 8.87 13.55 4.14
CA LYS A 78 9.81 12.51 4.59
C LYS A 78 9.10 11.46 5.42
N LEU A 79 8.13 11.87 6.24
CA LEU A 79 7.32 10.97 7.04
C LEU A 79 6.51 10.02 6.16
N ILE A 80 5.82 10.50 5.11
CA ILE A 80 5.02 9.60 4.27
C ILE A 80 5.87 8.62 3.46
N TYR A 81 7.03 9.05 2.93
CA TYR A 81 7.98 8.14 2.28
C TYR A 81 8.59 7.14 3.26
N THR A 82 8.77 7.53 4.53
CA THR A 82 9.18 6.59 5.59
C THR A 82 8.08 5.56 5.87
N ARG A 83 6.82 6.01 5.97
CA ARG A 83 5.65 5.13 6.16
C ARG A 83 5.42 4.18 5.00
N GLN A 84 5.66 4.64 3.77
CA GLN A 84 5.64 3.81 2.57
C GLN A 84 6.65 2.67 2.66
N ARG A 85 7.92 2.99 2.96
CA ARG A 85 8.98 1.98 3.12
C ARG A 85 8.76 1.05 4.31
N PHE A 86 8.16 1.58 5.38
CA PHE A 86 7.70 0.77 6.50
C PHE A 86 6.62 -0.23 6.07
N PHE A 87 5.63 0.20 5.29
CA PHE A 87 4.61 -0.70 4.74
C PHE A 87 5.23 -1.75 3.81
N THR A 88 6.18 -1.39 2.94
CA THR A 88 6.95 -2.35 2.14
C THR A 88 7.66 -3.39 3.01
N ALA A 89 8.27 -2.99 4.13
CA ALA A 89 8.93 -3.90 5.05
C ALA A 89 7.93 -4.85 5.73
N LEU A 90 6.80 -4.33 6.20
CA LEU A 90 5.71 -5.11 6.80
C LEU A 90 5.16 -6.16 5.83
N VAL A 91 4.92 -5.79 4.57
CA VAL A 91 4.47 -6.75 3.54
C VAL A 91 5.50 -7.85 3.34
N ARG A 92 6.79 -7.51 3.31
CA ARG A 92 7.87 -8.50 3.20
C ARG A 92 7.94 -9.44 4.41
N GLU A 93 7.78 -8.93 5.62
CA GLU A 93 7.74 -9.73 6.84
C GLU A 93 6.57 -10.72 6.80
N TYR A 94 5.38 -10.24 6.41
CA TYR A 94 4.20 -11.10 6.25
C TYR A 94 4.41 -12.20 5.19
N LEU A 95 5.02 -11.86 4.05
CA LEU A 95 5.38 -12.86 3.02
C LEU A 95 6.39 -13.87 3.55
N ALA A 96 7.38 -13.43 4.33
CA ALA A 96 8.38 -14.32 4.92
C ALA A 96 7.76 -15.32 5.92
N ASP A 97 6.77 -14.89 6.71
CA ASP A 97 6.00 -15.77 7.61
C ASP A 97 5.21 -16.84 6.86
N LEU A 98 4.82 -16.56 5.62
CA LEU A 98 4.21 -17.53 4.70
C LEU A 98 5.24 -18.41 3.96
N GLY A 99 6.53 -18.26 4.26
CA GLY A 99 7.62 -19.00 3.62
C GLY A 99 8.07 -18.43 2.28
N VAL A 100 7.56 -17.26 1.88
CA VAL A 100 7.91 -16.58 0.62
C VAL A 100 9.11 -15.68 0.85
N ARG A 101 10.22 -15.96 0.16
CA ARG A 101 11.45 -15.16 0.27
C ARG A 101 11.45 -14.04 -0.77
N THR A 102 11.44 -12.80 -0.31
CA THR A 102 11.59 -11.60 -1.14
C THR A 102 12.79 -10.75 -0.72
N THR A 103 13.36 -10.04 -1.69
CA THR A 103 14.31 -8.94 -1.43
C THR A 103 13.57 -7.61 -1.49
N ARG A 104 14.13 -6.59 -0.82
CA ARG A 104 13.59 -5.23 -0.80
C ARG A 104 14.65 -4.25 -1.26
N GLU A 105 14.30 -3.39 -2.21
CA GLU A 105 15.12 -2.26 -2.66
C GLU A 105 14.29 -0.99 -2.53
N GLY A 106 14.56 -0.18 -1.50
CA GLY A 106 13.72 0.98 -1.21
C GLY A 106 12.29 0.60 -0.82
N ASP A 107 11.33 1.04 -1.63
CA ASP A 107 9.89 0.80 -1.55
C ASP A 107 9.41 -0.37 -2.42
N ASP A 108 10.29 -0.99 -3.20
CA ASP A 108 10.00 -2.14 -4.04
C ASP A 108 10.35 -3.48 -3.37
N LEU A 109 9.50 -4.48 -3.59
CA LEU A 109 9.78 -5.88 -3.32
C LEU A 109 10.05 -6.65 -4.61
N PHE A 110 10.90 -7.67 -4.51
CA PHE A 110 11.23 -8.56 -5.62
C PHE A 110 11.07 -10.03 -5.21
N LEU A 111 10.50 -10.82 -6.11
CA LEU A 111 10.37 -12.27 -6.00
C LEU A 111 11.21 -12.92 -7.10
N ASN A 112 12.19 -13.75 -6.73
CA ASN A 112 13.08 -14.42 -7.67
C ASN A 112 13.75 -13.46 -8.69
N GLY A 113 14.11 -12.24 -8.25
CA GLY A 113 14.72 -11.21 -9.08
C GLY A 113 13.76 -10.42 -9.96
N LYS A 114 12.46 -10.73 -9.96
CA LYS A 114 11.43 -9.96 -10.65
C LYS A 114 10.75 -8.98 -9.69
N LYS A 115 10.52 -7.75 -10.13
CA LYS A 115 9.77 -6.74 -9.34
C LYS A 115 8.36 -7.27 -9.07
N LEU A 116 7.95 -7.29 -7.80
CA LEU A 116 6.69 -7.85 -7.31
C LEU A 116 5.65 -6.75 -7.05
N THR A 117 6.12 -5.57 -6.66
CA THR A 117 5.27 -4.47 -6.18
C THR A 117 5.53 -3.20 -6.96
N VAL A 118 4.55 -2.30 -6.93
CA VAL A 118 4.68 -0.90 -7.32
C VAL A 118 4.20 -0.05 -6.15
N SER A 119 4.82 1.09 -5.89
CA SER A 119 4.36 1.94 -4.80
C SER A 119 4.65 3.40 -5.12
N ILE A 120 3.79 4.28 -4.58
CA ILE A 120 4.04 5.72 -4.59
C ILE A 120 3.50 6.34 -3.31
N ALA A 121 4.17 7.39 -2.85
CA ALA A 121 3.78 8.18 -1.70
C ALA A 121 3.78 9.67 -2.04
N SER A 122 2.81 10.40 -1.50
CA SER A 122 2.75 11.86 -1.64
C SER A 122 1.88 12.47 -0.55
N THR A 123 1.76 13.79 -0.55
CA THR A 123 0.93 14.54 0.39
C THR A 123 0.01 15.50 -0.36
N SER A 124 -1.20 15.65 0.14
CA SER A 124 -2.09 16.76 -0.20
C SER A 124 -1.91 17.92 0.78
N ALA A 125 -2.75 18.95 0.67
CA ALA A 125 -2.79 20.03 1.65
C ALA A 125 -3.32 19.60 3.03
N VAL A 126 -3.98 18.44 3.13
CA VAL A 126 -4.73 18.02 4.33
C VAL A 126 -4.44 16.59 4.79
N SER A 127 -3.70 15.80 4.02
CA SER A 127 -3.45 14.38 4.31
C SER A 127 -2.21 13.85 3.60
N GLN A 128 -1.71 12.72 4.06
CA GLN A 128 -0.67 11.94 3.40
C GLN A 128 -1.26 10.71 2.74
N LYS A 129 -0.72 10.31 1.58
CA LYS A 129 -1.28 9.24 0.74
C LYS A 129 -0.19 8.26 0.31
N ILE A 130 -0.51 6.96 0.35
CA ILE A 130 0.29 5.89 -0.23
C ILE A 130 -0.62 5.05 -1.13
N HIS A 131 -0.12 4.72 -2.32
CA HIS A 131 -0.58 3.55 -3.07
C HIS A 131 0.52 2.49 -3.03
N PHE A 132 0.12 1.26 -2.79
CA PHE A 132 0.98 0.09 -2.87
C PHE A 132 0.23 -1.01 -3.61
N GLY A 133 0.74 -1.40 -4.77
CA GLY A 133 0.22 -2.45 -5.62
C GLY A 133 1.11 -3.69 -5.53
N ILE A 134 0.50 -4.87 -5.51
CA ILE A 134 1.18 -6.16 -5.63
C ILE A 134 0.48 -7.01 -6.68
N ASN A 135 1.25 -7.48 -7.67
CA ASN A 135 0.68 -8.31 -8.73
C ASN A 135 0.16 -9.63 -8.15
N VAL A 136 -1.08 -9.98 -8.47
CA VAL A 136 -1.62 -11.32 -8.21
C VAL A 136 -1.19 -12.27 -9.32
N SER A 137 -1.31 -11.81 -10.57
CA SER A 137 -0.87 -12.52 -11.76
C SER A 137 -0.25 -11.52 -12.74
N HIS A 138 0.91 -11.84 -13.30
CA HIS A 138 1.55 -11.04 -14.34
C HIS A 138 2.56 -11.90 -15.12
N ASP A 139 2.67 -11.70 -16.44
CA ASP A 139 3.55 -12.54 -17.27
C ASP A 139 5.03 -12.16 -17.16
N VAL A 140 5.33 -10.86 -17.06
CA VAL A 140 6.69 -10.31 -16.96
C VAL A 140 7.17 -10.17 -15.50
N TYR A 141 6.39 -9.48 -14.67
CA TYR A 141 6.74 -9.16 -13.29
C TYR A 141 6.47 -10.32 -12.31
N GLY A 142 7.11 -10.25 -11.14
CA GLY A 142 6.86 -11.18 -10.04
C GLY A 142 5.43 -10.99 -9.54
N ASN A 143 4.82 -12.06 -9.07
CA ASN A 143 3.42 -12.04 -8.67
C ASN A 143 3.12 -13.04 -7.53
N LEU A 144 1.99 -12.85 -6.85
CA LEU A 144 1.59 -13.68 -5.72
C LEU A 144 1.29 -15.13 -6.12
N LYS A 145 0.83 -15.38 -7.35
CA LYS A 145 0.63 -16.75 -7.85
C LYS A 145 1.96 -17.53 -7.92
N GLU A 146 3.06 -16.92 -8.35
CA GLU A 146 4.40 -17.50 -8.28
C GLU A 146 4.87 -17.72 -6.82
N ALA A 147 4.33 -16.96 -5.87
CA ALA A 147 4.57 -17.13 -4.43
C ALA A 147 3.65 -18.17 -3.77
N GLY A 148 2.77 -18.85 -4.52
CA GLY A 148 1.81 -19.83 -3.97
C GLY A 148 0.55 -19.22 -3.35
N ILE A 149 0.30 -17.92 -3.59
CA ILE A 149 -0.86 -17.15 -3.12
C ILE A 149 -1.66 -16.70 -4.36
N GLY A 150 -2.25 -17.65 -5.08
CA GLY A 150 -2.94 -17.38 -6.36
C GLY A 150 -4.44 -17.60 -6.33
N GLU A 151 -4.93 -18.43 -5.41
CA GLU A 151 -6.36 -18.72 -5.31
C GLU A 151 -7.10 -17.55 -4.65
N ASP A 152 -8.33 -17.27 -5.09
CA ASP A 152 -9.11 -16.11 -4.61
C ASP A 152 -9.23 -16.05 -3.09
N LYS A 153 -9.41 -17.19 -2.42
CA LYS A 153 -9.47 -17.27 -0.96
C LYS A 153 -8.14 -16.92 -0.29
N GLN A 154 -7.02 -17.35 -0.89
CA GLN A 154 -5.69 -17.04 -0.38
C GLN A 154 -5.39 -15.55 -0.54
N VAL A 155 -5.68 -14.99 -1.72
CA VAL A 155 -5.49 -13.56 -2.01
C VAL A 155 -6.37 -12.71 -1.09
N ALA A 156 -7.64 -13.06 -0.90
CA ALA A 156 -8.53 -12.36 0.03
C ALA A 156 -8.03 -12.42 1.49
N SER A 157 -7.48 -13.57 1.91
CA SER A 157 -6.87 -13.72 3.24
C SER A 157 -5.62 -12.84 3.39
N PHE A 158 -4.77 -12.80 2.35
CA PHE A 158 -3.59 -11.94 2.28
C PHE A 158 -3.96 -10.45 2.36
N MET A 159 -4.92 -10.00 1.54
CA MET A 159 -5.43 -8.62 1.54
C MET A 159 -5.85 -8.16 2.94
N LYS A 160 -6.68 -8.98 3.59
CA LYS A 160 -7.18 -8.69 4.94
C LYS A 160 -6.04 -8.68 5.96
N ALA A 161 -5.19 -9.70 5.95
CA ALA A 161 -4.15 -9.84 6.97
C ALA A 161 -3.10 -8.73 6.92
N VAL A 162 -2.66 -8.33 5.72
CA VAL A 162 -1.70 -7.23 5.54
C VAL A 162 -2.32 -5.89 5.93
N GLY A 163 -3.56 -5.62 5.50
CA GLY A 163 -4.26 -4.38 5.86
C GLY A 163 -4.46 -4.25 7.38
N GLU A 164 -4.91 -5.32 8.03
CA GLU A 164 -5.07 -5.34 9.49
C GLU A 164 -3.72 -5.30 10.24
N ALA A 165 -2.64 -5.85 9.68
CA ALA A 165 -1.32 -5.75 10.28
C ALA A 165 -0.84 -4.30 10.35
N TYR A 166 -1.03 -3.53 9.28
CA TYR A 166 -0.70 -2.09 9.30
C TYR A 166 -1.55 -1.30 10.28
N VAL A 167 -2.85 -1.61 10.39
CA VAL A 167 -3.70 -1.00 11.42
C VAL A 167 -3.17 -1.29 12.83
N ARG A 168 -2.83 -2.55 13.13
CA ARG A 168 -2.29 -2.94 14.44
C ARG A 168 -1.00 -2.21 14.78
N GLU A 169 -0.08 -2.06 13.82
CA GLU A 169 1.14 -1.28 14.01
C GLU A 169 0.85 0.16 14.44
N PHE A 170 -0.05 0.85 13.72
CA PHE A 170 -0.40 2.22 14.08
C PHE A 170 -1.19 2.33 15.38
N GLU A 171 -2.09 1.38 15.67
CA GLU A 171 -2.75 1.33 16.98
C GLU A 171 -1.77 1.17 18.14
N ASP A 172 -0.70 0.39 17.95
CA ASP A 172 0.32 0.19 19.00
C ASP A 172 1.25 1.40 19.12
N ILE A 173 1.66 2.01 18.01
CA ILE A 173 2.37 3.30 17.99
C ILE A 173 1.57 4.35 18.78
N GLU A 174 0.28 4.46 18.52
CA GLU A 174 -0.60 5.39 19.22
C GLU A 174 -0.64 5.11 20.75
N LYS A 175 -0.64 3.85 21.17
CA LYS A 175 -0.54 3.50 22.61
C LYS A 175 0.82 3.88 23.18
N ASP A 176 1.90 3.60 22.46
CA ASP A 176 3.28 3.89 22.84
C ASP A 176 3.55 5.38 23.00
N LEU A 177 3.02 6.21 22.11
CA LEU A 177 3.10 7.67 22.20
C LEU A 177 2.46 8.19 23.50
N ARG A 178 1.34 7.59 23.95
CA ARG A 178 0.56 8.06 25.12
C ARG A 178 1.07 7.54 26.47
N LYS A 179 2.03 6.62 26.48
CA LYS A 179 2.66 6.12 27.72
C LYS A 179 4.14 6.50 27.85
N SER A 180 4.68 7.24 26.88
CA SER A 180 6.06 7.69 26.88
C SER A 180 6.20 9.07 27.54
N ARG A 181 6.99 9.17 28.61
CA ARG A 181 7.26 10.46 29.26
C ARG A 181 8.09 11.35 28.33
N PRO A 182 7.75 12.65 28.17
CA PRO A 182 8.61 13.59 27.47
C PRO A 182 10.01 13.66 28.09
N LEU A 183 11.03 13.80 27.24
CA LEU A 183 12.40 14.04 27.69
C LEU A 183 12.49 15.42 28.34
N GLY A 184 13.15 15.51 29.50
CA GLY A 184 13.33 16.78 30.23
C GLY A 184 12.18 17.21 31.14
N ALA A 185 11.07 16.46 31.20
CA ALA A 185 10.06 16.65 32.24
C ALA A 185 10.54 15.94 33.53
N ILE A 186 10.96 16.73 34.54
CA ILE A 186 11.15 16.25 35.93
C ILE A 186 9.79 16.24 36.62
#